data_AF-A0A967M7A2-F1
#
_entry.id   AF-A0A967M7A2-F1
#
_cell.length_a   1.000
_cell.length_b   1.000
_cell.length_c   1.000
_cell.angle_alpha   90.00
_cell.angle_beta   90.00
_cell.angle_gamma   90.00
#
_symmetry.space_group_name_H-M   'P 1'
#
loop_
_entity.id
_entity.type
_entity.pdbx_description
1 polymer ?
#
loop_
_entity_poly.entity_id
_entity_poly.type
_entity_poly.pdbx_seq_one_letter_code
_entity_poly.pdbx_strand_id
1 'polypeptide(L)' 'GLPERPVLSSVFFAMALEAGLGAAIVNPKDGRMMDAFRGAMVLLGKDVRAEEYIAHYGQAKTVPAMPAAEGQAPGIRQ' A
#
# COMPACT_ATOMS: atom_id res chain seq x y z
N GLY A 1 -20.41 3.20 -10.62
CA GLY A 1 -19.01 3.46 -10.24
C GLY A 1 -18.62 2.49 -9.16
N LEU A 2 -17.46 1.84 -9.27
CA LEU A 2 -17.06 0.81 -8.31
C LEU A 2 -16.84 1.42 -6.91
N PRO A 3 -17.19 0.70 -5.83
CA PRO A 3 -16.87 1.13 -4.46
C PRO A 3 -15.35 1.15 -4.25
N GLU A 4 -14.89 1.87 -3.22
CA GLU A 4 -13.47 1.95 -2.84
C GLU A 4 -12.53 2.28 -4.03
N ARG A 5 -12.94 3.23 -4.88
CA ARG A 5 -12.15 3.67 -6.04
C ARG A 5 -10.67 3.96 -5.74
N PRO A 6 -10.28 4.59 -4.61
CA PRO A 6 -8.87 4.83 -4.32
C PRO A 6 -8.01 3.56 -4.32
N VAL A 7 -8.57 2.42 -3.92
CA VAL A 7 -7.87 1.12 -3.98
C VAL A 7 -7.62 0.71 -5.42
N LEU A 8 -8.65 0.79 -6.26
CA LEU A 8 -8.53 0.42 -7.68
C LEU A 8 -7.58 1.37 -8.41
N SER A 9 -7.69 2.67 -8.16
CA SER A 9 -6.85 3.69 -8.78
C SER A 9 -5.37 3.50 -8.40
N SER A 10 -5.04 3.17 -7.15
CA SER A 10 -3.66 2.96 -6.73
C SER A 10 -3.04 1.71 -7.37
N VAL A 11 -3.82 0.62 -7.48
CA VAL A 11 -3.34 -0.62 -8.10
C VAL A 11 -3.19 -0.46 -9.61
N PHE A 12 -4.17 0.18 -10.27
CA PHE A 12 -4.07 0.54 -11.68
C PHE A 12 -2.83 1.41 -11.95
N PHE A 13 -2.58 2.40 -11.09
CA PHE A 13 -1.43 3.27 -11.23
C PHE A 13 -0.10 2.51 -11.13
N ALA A 14 0.05 1.62 -10.16
CA ALA A 14 1.24 0.77 -10.03
C ALA A 14 1.46 -0.12 -11.27
N MET A 15 0.40 -0.74 -11.80
CA MET A 15 0.49 -1.53 -13.04
C MET A 15 0.84 -0.67 -14.25
N ALA A 16 0.31 0.54 -14.35
CA ALA A 16 0.64 1.46 -15.44
C ALA A 16 2.13 1.89 -15.38
N LEU A 17 2.67 2.13 -14.18
CA LEU A 17 4.11 2.44 -14.00
C LEU A 17 5.01 1.29 -14.45
N GLU A 18 4.61 0.05 -14.18
CA GLU A 18 5.30 -1.16 -14.66
C GLU A 18 5.23 -1.27 -16.19
N ALA A 19 4.07 -1.00 -16.78
CA ALA A 19 3.87 -0.97 -18.23
C ALA A 19 4.56 0.20 -18.96
N GLY A 20 5.35 1.02 -18.26
CA GLY A 20 6.15 2.09 -18.86
C GLY A 20 5.51 3.48 -18.86
N LEU A 21 4.51 3.73 -18.00
CA LEU A 21 3.95 5.07 -17.84
C LEU A 21 5.03 6.09 -17.43
N GLY A 22 5.21 7.12 -18.26
CA GLY A 22 6.22 8.17 -18.04
C GLY A 22 5.77 9.31 -17.13
N ALA A 23 4.47 9.62 -17.08
CA ALA A 23 3.91 10.70 -16.25
C ALA A 23 2.43 10.46 -15.93
N ALA A 24 1.95 10.98 -14.80
CA ALA A 24 0.54 10.90 -14.38
C ALA A 24 0.11 12.15 -13.62
N ILE A 25 -1.15 12.55 -13.80
CA ILE A 25 -1.80 13.57 -12.96
C ILE A 25 -2.45 12.85 -11.78
N VAL A 26 -1.93 13.06 -10.58
CA VAL A 26 -2.40 12.43 -9.34
C VAL A 26 -2.57 13.47 -8.22
N ASN A 27 -3.39 13.16 -7.22
CA ASN A 27 -3.47 13.95 -6.01
C ASN A 27 -2.36 13.53 -5.03
N PRO A 28 -1.36 14.38 -4.74
CA PRO A 28 -0.26 14.02 -3.83
C PRO A 28 -0.70 13.90 -2.36
N LYS A 29 -1.90 14.36 -2.01
CA LYS A 29 -2.49 14.21 -0.67
C LYS A 29 -3.21 12.86 -0.49
N ASP A 30 -3.36 12.07 -1.55
CA ASP A 30 -3.87 10.71 -1.44
C ASP A 30 -2.74 9.79 -1.01
N GLY A 31 -2.71 9.44 0.29
CA GLY A 31 -1.68 8.60 0.87
C GLY A 31 -1.55 7.25 0.15
N ARG A 32 -2.67 6.58 -0.13
CA ARG A 32 -2.66 5.26 -0.78
C ARG A 32 -2.06 5.33 -2.19
N MET A 33 -2.38 6.40 -2.94
CA MET A 33 -1.80 6.62 -4.26
C MET A 33 -0.27 6.83 -4.18
N MET A 34 0.18 7.65 -3.23
CA MET A 34 1.60 7.91 -3.02
C MET A 34 2.35 6.70 -2.46
N ASP A 35 1.70 5.87 -1.65
CA ASP A 35 2.25 4.60 -1.16
C ASP A 35 2.49 3.63 -2.32
N ALA A 36 1.52 3.52 -3.23
CA ALA A 36 1.68 2.72 -4.44
C ALA A 36 2.81 3.25 -5.34
N PHE A 37 2.96 4.58 -5.46
CA PHE A 37 4.08 5.19 -6.19
C PHE A 37 5.44 4.81 -5.60
N ARG A 38 5.65 5.08 -4.29
CA ARG A 38 6.93 4.81 -3.61
C ARG A 38 7.27 3.32 -3.67
N GLY A 39 6.29 2.45 -3.41
CA GLY A 39 6.47 1.00 -3.53
C GLY A 39 6.83 0.57 -4.95
N ALA A 40 6.15 1.11 -5.97
CA ALA A 40 6.46 0.82 -7.36
C ALA A 40 7.86 1.30 -7.77
N MET A 41 8.31 2.48 -7.28
CA MET A 41 9.67 2.95 -7.56
C MET A 41 10.74 2.00 -7.03
N VAL A 42 10.54 1.41 -5.85
CA VAL A 42 11.45 0.37 -5.32
C VAL A 42 11.42 -0.89 -6.20
N LEU A 43 10.23 -1.44 -6.48
CA LEU A 43 10.09 -2.70 -7.21
C LEU A 43 10.56 -2.62 -8.66
N LEU A 44 10.43 -1.45 -9.30
CA LEU A 44 10.91 -1.19 -10.66
C LEU A 44 12.39 -0.76 -10.70
N GLY A 45 13.09 -0.75 -9.57
CA GLY A 45 14.50 -0.38 -9.49
C GLY A 45 14.79 1.11 -9.75
N LYS A 46 13.78 1.97 -9.61
CA LYS A 46 13.87 3.42 -9.81
C LYS A 46 14.26 4.19 -8.54
N ASP A 47 13.98 3.63 -7.36
CA ASP A 47 14.45 4.14 -6.07
C ASP A 47 15.72 3.36 -5.65
N VAL A 48 16.88 3.95 -5.95
CA VAL A 48 18.18 3.31 -5.70
C VAL A 48 18.35 3.07 -4.20
N ARG A 49 18.60 1.81 -3.82
CA ARG A 49 18.72 1.36 -2.41
C ARG A 49 17.48 1.63 -1.56
N ALA A 50 16.32 1.87 -2.20
CA ALA A 50 15.07 2.21 -1.53
C ALA A 50 15.21 3.43 -0.57
N GLU A 51 16.08 4.39 -0.89
CA GLU A 51 16.39 5.51 -0.01
C GLU A 51 15.16 6.39 0.26
N GLU A 52 14.37 6.69 -0.78
CA GLU A 52 13.17 7.51 -0.62
C GLU A 52 12.07 6.76 0.14
N TYR A 53 11.89 5.47 -0.16
CA TYR A 53 10.97 4.62 0.56
C TYR A 53 11.33 4.52 2.06
N ILE A 54 12.60 4.26 2.39
CA ILE A 54 13.08 4.16 3.77
C ILE A 54 12.99 5.52 4.47
N ALA A 55 13.30 6.63 3.81
CA ALA A 55 13.14 7.96 4.40
C ALA A 55 11.68 8.23 4.82
N HIS A 56 10.71 7.74 4.04
CA HIS A 56 9.29 7.93 4.32
C HIS A 56 8.75 6.96 5.38
N TYR A 57 9.05 5.66 5.29
CA TYR A 57 8.47 4.63 6.15
C TYR A 57 9.39 4.11 7.26
N GLY A 58 10.68 4.42 7.23
CA GLY A 58 11.68 3.87 8.17
C GLY A 58 11.46 4.26 9.63
N GLN A 59 10.63 5.27 9.89
CA GLN A 59 10.19 5.69 11.23
C GLN A 59 8.70 5.44 11.48
N ALA A 60 7.98 4.83 10.52
CA ALA A 60 6.57 4.54 10.68
C ALA A 60 6.41 3.51 11.80
N LYS A 61 5.77 3.94 12.89
CA LYS A 61 5.42 3.10 14.03
C LYS A 61 4.70 1.85 13.51
N THR A 62 5.27 0.68 13.76
CA THR A 62 4.61 -0.60 13.47
C THR A 62 3.22 -0.56 14.10
N VAL A 63 2.19 -0.70 13.28
CA VAL A 63 0.83 -0.89 13.79
C VAL A 63 0.87 -2.22 14.56
N PRO A 64 0.54 -2.26 15.86
CA PRO A 64 0.58 -3.50 16.60
C PRO A 64 -0.32 -4.51 15.89
N ALA A 65 0.23 -5.69 15.61
CA ALA A 65 -0.54 -6.80 15.07
C ALA A 65 -1.79 -6.98 15.95
N MET A 66 -2.97 -6.98 15.34
CA MET A 66 -4.19 -7.39 16.02
C MET A 66 -3.90 -8.76 16.66
N PRO A 67 -4.09 -8.93 17.98
CA PRO A 67 -3.91 -10.23 18.60
C PRO A 67 -4.85 -11.20 17.88
N ALA A 68 -4.28 -12.31 17.39
CA ALA A 68 -5.04 -13.41 16.85
C ALA A 68 -6.13 -13.76 17.87
N ALA A 69 -7.39 -13.72 17.45
CA ALA A 69 -8.50 -14.09 18.29
C ALA A 69 -8.27 -15.53 18.78
N GLU A 70 -7.92 -15.68 20.06
CA GLU A 70 -7.88 -16.96 20.74
C GLU A 70 -9.26 -17.60 20.63
N GLY A 71 -9.27 -18.86 20.19
CA GLY A 71 -10.46 -19.61 19.85
C GLY A 71 -11.49 -19.61 20.98
N GLN A 72 -12.62 -18.92 20.75
CA GLN A 72 -13.83 -19.14 21.51
C GLN A 72 -14.45 -20.47 21.04
N ALA A 73 -14.17 -21.56 21.75
CA ALA A 73 -14.87 -22.82 21.57
C ALA A 73 -16.38 -22.60 21.83
N PRO A 74 -17.29 -23.06 20.95
CA PRO A 74 -18.71 -22.92 21.20
C PRO A 74 -19.11 -23.84 22.35
N GLY A 75 -19.61 -23.25 23.44
CA GLY A 75 -20.21 -23.97 24.56
C GLY A 75 -21.45 -24.73 24.09
N ILE A 76 -21.37 -26.06 24.14
CA ILE A 76 -22.52 -26.94 23.96
C ILE A 76 -23.43 -26.77 25.18
N ARG A 77 -24.64 -26.24 24.98
CA ARG A 77 -25.69 -26.19 26.01
C ARG A 77 -26.29 -27.58 26.18
N GLN A 78 -26.32 -28.07 27.43
CA GLN A 78 -27.19 -29.16 27.90
C GLN A 78 -28.42 -28.54 28.56
#